data_AF-A0A955KLY6-F1
#
_entry.id   AF-A0A955KLY6-F1
#
_cell.length_a   1.000
_cell.length_b   1.000
_cell.length_c   1.000
_cell.angle_alpha   90.00
_cell.angle_beta   90.00
_cell.angle_gamma   90.00
#
_symmetry.space_group_name_H-M   'P 1'
#
loop_
_entity.id
_entity.type
_entity.pdbx_description
1 polymer ?
#
loop_
_entity_poly.entity_id
_entity_poly.type
_entity_poly.pdbx_seq_one_letter_code
_entity_poly.pdbx_strand_id
1 'polypeptide(L)'
;MSVQAETTKDNIWTIPHATPEVFYTHPAGGFYGVTTDGELFRQYPLFTDSSILIHKFAIGTAFFYVSDRGFIKASSDLVAISMYLARA
;
A
#
# COMPACT_ATOMS: atom_id res chain seq x y z
N MET A 1 15.86 14.50 -24.59
CA MET A 1 15.09 13.26 -24.39
C MET A 1 14.23 13.47 -23.15
N SER A 2 12.94 13.69 -23.32
CA SER A 2 12.03 13.84 -22.17
C SER A 2 11.74 12.44 -21.64
N VAL A 3 12.23 12.11 -20.45
CA VAL A 3 11.79 10.92 -19.73
C VAL A 3 10.32 11.14 -19.41
N GLN A 4 9.45 10.48 -20.16
CA GLN A 4 8.04 10.42 -19.82
C GLN A 4 8.00 9.71 -18.47
N ALA A 5 7.72 10.46 -17.40
CA ALA A 5 7.43 9.87 -16.11
C ALA A 5 6.16 9.04 -16.32
N GLU A 6 6.32 7.74 -16.59
CA GLU A 6 5.23 6.79 -16.44
C GLU A 6 4.74 6.95 -15.01
N THR A 7 3.65 7.70 -14.89
CA THR A 7 2.97 7.87 -13.62
C THR A 7 2.35 6.51 -13.38
N THR A 8 3.10 5.63 -12.74
CA THR A 8 2.76 4.23 -12.52
C THR A 8 1.34 4.19 -11.97
N LYS A 9 0.43 3.68 -12.80
CA LYS A 9 -1.00 3.59 -12.52
C LYS A 9 -1.30 2.55 -11.44
N ASP A 10 -0.30 1.99 -10.78
CA ASP A 10 -0.41 0.88 -9.85
C ASP A 10 -0.89 1.30 -8.44
N ASN A 11 -1.69 2.37 -8.32
CA ASN A 11 -2.25 2.79 -7.05
C ASN A 11 -3.78 2.81 -7.06
N ILE A 12 -4.39 2.71 -5.88
CA ILE A 12 -5.84 2.60 -5.73
C ILE A 12 -6.61 3.79 -6.32
N TRP A 13 -5.99 4.95 -6.46
CA TRP A 13 -6.64 6.11 -7.06
C TRP A 13 -6.65 6.07 -8.59
N THR A 14 -5.91 5.14 -9.21
CA THR A 14 -5.71 5.09 -10.67
C THR A 14 -6.12 3.77 -11.30
N ILE A 15 -6.33 2.70 -10.51
CA ILE A 15 -6.86 1.41 -10.96
C ILE A 15 -8.21 1.15 -10.27
N PRO A 16 -9.27 0.83 -11.03
CA PRO A 16 -10.52 0.33 -10.46
C PRO A 16 -10.25 -0.93 -9.63
N HIS A 17 -10.81 -0.96 -8.43
CA HIS A 17 -10.71 -2.08 -7.50
C HIS A 17 -11.99 -2.11 -6.66
N ALA A 18 -12.43 -3.30 -6.28
CA ALA A 18 -13.61 -3.44 -5.44
C ALA A 18 -13.33 -3.12 -3.97
N THR A 19 -14.38 -2.89 -3.20
CA THR A 19 -14.27 -2.68 -1.77
C THR A 19 -14.03 -3.99 -1.03
N PRO A 20 -13.24 -4.01 0.07
CA PRO A 20 -13.15 -5.15 0.97
C PRO A 20 -14.53 -5.63 1.45
N GLU A 21 -14.78 -6.94 1.42
CA GLU A 21 -16.01 -7.57 1.93
C GLU A 21 -15.74 -8.35 3.22
N VAL A 22 -14.72 -9.21 3.20
CA VAL A 22 -14.33 -10.03 4.35
C VAL A 22 -12.85 -9.84 4.61
N PHE A 23 -12.46 -9.63 5.87
CA PHE A 23 -11.07 -9.47 6.26
C PHE A 23 -10.73 -10.22 7.54
N TYR A 24 -9.47 -10.64 7.61
CA TYR A 24 -8.87 -11.39 8.69
C TYR A 24 -7.59 -10.69 9.13
N THR A 25 -7.30 -10.72 10.42
CA THR A 25 -6.04 -10.22 10.98
C THR A 25 -4.91 -11.19 10.71
N HIS A 26 -3.76 -10.68 10.30
CA HIS A 26 -2.55 -11.47 10.13
C HIS A 26 -1.73 -11.51 11.44
N PRO A 27 -1.21 -12.67 11.89
CA PRO A 27 -0.47 -12.78 13.16
C PRO A 27 0.79 -11.90 13.24
N ALA A 28 1.43 -11.61 12.10
CA ALA A 28 2.59 -10.72 12.02
C ALA A 28 2.22 -9.22 11.94
N GLY A 29 0.95 -8.87 12.19
CA GLY A 29 0.41 -7.54 11.97
C GLY A 29 -0.14 -7.36 10.56
N GLY A 30 -1.17 -6.52 10.44
CA GLY A 30 -1.89 -6.26 9.18
C GLY A 30 -3.13 -7.14 8.98
N PHE A 31 -3.64 -7.15 7.75
CA PHE A 31 -4.90 -7.77 7.38
C PHE A 31 -4.81 -8.45 6.02
N TYR A 32 -5.67 -9.42 5.75
CA TYR A 32 -5.87 -9.97 4.41
C TYR A 32 -7.32 -10.35 4.24
N GLY A 33 -7.78 -10.45 3.00
CA GLY A 33 -9.19 -10.68 2.76
C GLY A 33 -9.56 -10.78 1.30
N VAL A 34 -10.86 -10.74 1.06
CA VAL A 34 -11.47 -10.74 -0.27
C VAL A 34 -12.38 -9.53 -0.43
N THR A 35 -12.43 -9.00 -1.64
CA THR A 35 -13.36 -7.95 -2.04
C THR A 35 -14.69 -8.51 -2.54
N THR A 36 -15.65 -7.62 -2.77
CA THR A 36 -17.00 -7.97 -3.25
C THR A 36 -17.03 -8.66 -4.62
N ASP A 37 -15.97 -8.54 -5.41
CA ASP A 37 -15.80 -9.23 -6.71
C ASP A 37 -14.86 -10.46 -6.62
N GLY A 38 -14.43 -10.83 -5.41
CA GLY A 38 -13.62 -12.02 -5.15
C GLY A 38 -12.11 -11.82 -5.28
N GLU A 39 -11.62 -10.60 -5.46
CA GLU A 39 -10.19 -10.31 -5.51
C GLU A 39 -9.54 -10.36 -4.12
N LEU A 40 -8.34 -10.94 -4.05
CA LEU A 40 -7.57 -10.98 -2.81
C LEU A 40 -6.88 -9.64 -2.56
N PHE A 41 -6.97 -9.16 -1.32
CA PHE A 41 -6.17 -8.04 -0.86
C PHE A 41 -5.38 -8.40 0.40
N ARG A 42 -4.31 -7.65 0.63
CA ARG A 42 -3.47 -7.76 1.82
C ARG A 42 -2.97 -6.40 2.26
N GLN A 43 -2.86 -6.23 3.56
CA GLN A 43 -2.18 -5.14 4.24
C GLN A 43 -1.10 -5.74 5.14
N TYR A 44 0.13 -5.25 5.03
CA TYR A 44 1.24 -5.75 5.83
C TYR A 44 2.26 -4.64 6.12
N PRO A 45 2.95 -4.71 7.27
CA PRO A 45 4.02 -3.76 7.57
C PRO A 45 5.18 -3.90 6.57
N LEU A 46 5.74 -2.79 6.12
CA LEU A 46 6.95 -2.79 5.27
C LEU A 46 8.23 -3.08 6.06
N PHE A 47 8.23 -2.74 7.35
CA PHE A 47 9.33 -2.98 8.27
C PHE A 47 8.81 -3.47 9.61
N THR A 48 9.63 -4.26 10.29
CA THR A 48 9.38 -4.74 11.65
C THR A 48 9.95 -3.81 12.73
N ASP A 49 10.50 -2.66 12.34
CA ASP A 49 11.01 -1.66 13.27
C ASP A 49 9.85 -0.88 13.93
N SER A 50 9.82 -0.86 15.26
CA SER A 50 8.78 -0.17 16.04
C SER A 50 8.72 1.34 15.80
N SER A 51 9.77 1.95 15.25
CA SER A 51 9.83 3.37 14.90
C SER A 51 9.26 3.71 13.51
N ILE A 52 9.04 2.69 12.66
CA ILE A 52 8.57 2.85 11.29
C ILE A 52 7.18 2.22 11.16
N LEU A 53 6.15 3.05 11.22
CA LEU A 53 4.76 2.61 11.12
C LEU A 53 4.24 2.78 9.69
N ILE A 54 4.79 2.03 8.74
CA ILE A 54 4.31 2.02 7.34
C ILE A 54 3.77 0.64 6.99
N HIS A 55 2.52 0.62 6.52
CA HIS A 55 1.89 -0.57 5.94
C HIS A 55 1.70 -0.37 4.43
N LYS A 56 1.94 -1.44 3.67
CA LYS A 56 1.52 -1.51 2.28
C LYS A 56 0.18 -2.22 2.20
N PHE A 57 -0.77 -1.61 1.51
CA PHE A 57 -2.01 -2.25 1.10
C PHE A 57 -1.90 -2.61 -0.38
N ALA A 58 -2.24 -3.84 -0.75
CA ALA A 58 -2.21 -4.34 -2.11
C ALA A 58 -3.51 -5.09 -2.42
N ILE A 59 -4.07 -4.82 -3.60
CA ILE A 59 -5.26 -5.45 -4.17
C ILE A 59 -5.01 -5.62 -5.67
N GLY A 60 -4.94 -6.86 -6.13
CA GLY A 60 -4.50 -7.14 -7.51
C GLY A 60 -3.14 -6.54 -7.82
N THR A 61 -3.09 -5.69 -8.85
CA THR A 61 -1.91 -4.90 -9.23
C THR A 61 -1.86 -3.52 -8.58
N ALA A 62 -2.94 -3.07 -7.94
CA ALA A 62 -3.00 -1.77 -7.28
C ALA A 62 -2.43 -1.86 -5.86
N PHE A 63 -1.66 -0.86 -5.45
CA PHE A 63 -1.17 -0.74 -4.09
C PHE A 63 -1.04 0.71 -3.61
N PHE A 64 -1.05 0.89 -2.30
CA PHE A 64 -0.75 2.16 -1.67
C PHE A 64 -0.13 1.94 -0.30
N TYR A 65 0.38 3.00 0.30
CA TYR A 65 1.01 2.94 1.61
C TYR A 65 0.23 3.80 2.60
N VAL A 66 0.07 3.28 3.81
CA VAL A 66 -0.56 3.96 4.94
C VAL A 66 0.45 4.03 6.06
N SER A 67 0.55 5.19 6.67
CA SER A 67 1.34 5.39 7.88
C SER A 67 0.53 6.09 8.96
N ASP A 68 1.11 6.18 10.16
CA ASP A 68 0.65 7.07 11.24
C ASP A 68 0.59 8.55 10.81
N ARG A 69 1.28 8.93 9.74
CA ARG A 69 1.30 10.28 9.15
C ARG A 69 0.37 10.42 7.94
N GLY A 70 -0.53 9.46 7.73
CA GLY A 70 -1.48 9.41 6.63
C GLY A 70 -1.00 8.61 5.42
N PHE A 71 -1.62 8.87 4.27
CA PHE A 71 -1.35 8.14 3.02
C PHE A 71 -0.05 8.59 2.35
N ILE A 72 0.70 7.62 1.82
CA ILE A 72 1.89 7.86 1.02
C ILE A 72 1.67 7.28 -0.37
N LYS A 73 1.77 8.14 -1.38
CA LYS A 73 1.74 7.75 -2.79
C LYS A 73 3.18 7.61 -3.28
N ALA A 74 3.60 6.37 -3.50
CA ALA A 74 4.95 6.03 -3.91
C ALA A 74 4.91 4.91 -4.97
N SER A 75 5.89 4.91 -5.88
CA SER A 75 6.01 3.91 -6.93
C SER A 75 6.66 2.60 -6.46
N SER A 76 7.28 2.59 -5.28
CA SER A 76 7.93 1.41 -4.71
C SER A 76 8.02 1.53 -3.19
N ASP A 77 8.30 0.40 -2.53
CA ASP A 77 8.47 0.33 -1.08
C ASP A 77 9.60 1.30 -0.63
N LEU A 78 10.74 1.30 -1.33
CA LEU A 78 11.88 2.17 -1.04
C LEU A 78 11.52 3.67 -1.13
N VAL A 79 10.71 4.05 -2.12
CA VAL A 79 10.24 5.44 -2.27
C VAL A 79 9.30 5.79 -1.12
N ALA A 80 8.39 4.89 -0.74
CA ALA A 80 7.48 5.10 0.38
C ALA A 80 8.24 5.33 1.70
N ILE A 81 9.27 4.51 1.94
CA ILE A 81 10.15 4.61 3.11
C ILE A 81 10.90 5.94 3.11
N SER A 82 11.50 6.30 1.97
CA SER A 82 12.22 7.57 1.81
C SER A 82 11.31 8.77 2.11
N MET A 83 10.07 8.74 1.60
CA MET A 83 9.07 9.80 1.85
C MET A 83 8.64 9.86 3.31
N TYR A 84 8.49 8.71 3.98
CA TYR A 84 8.14 8.66 5.39
C TYR A 84 9.26 9.26 6.26
N LEU A 85 10.51 8.86 6.02
CA LEU A 85 11.67 9.33 6.78
C LEU A 85 11.96 10.81 6.52
N ALA A 86 11.73 11.31 5.30
CA ALA A 86 11.89 12.74 4.98
C ALA A 86 10.86 13.66 5.65
N ARG A 87 9.76 13.09 6.17
CA ARG A 87 8.73 13.81 6.94
C ARG A 87 9.02 13.83 8.46
N ALA A 88 10.13 13.23 8.90
CA ALA A 88 10.51 13.16 10.31
C ALA A 88 10.91 14.53 10.88
#